data_AF-A0A5K7ZVQ7-F1
#
_entry.id   AF-A0A5K7ZVQ7-F1
#
_cell.length_a   1.000
_cell.length_b   1.000
_cell.length_c   1.000
_cell.angle_alpha   90.00
_cell.angle_beta   90.00
_cell.angle_gamma   90.00
#
_symmetry.space_group_name_H-M   'P 1'
#
loop_
_entity.id
_entity.type
_entity.pdbx_description
1 polymer ?
#
loop_
_entity_poly.entity_id
_entity_poly.type
_entity_poly.pdbx_seq_one_letter_code
_entity_poly.pdbx_strand_id
1 'polypeptide(L)' 'MRKTSLDEQILRASKEIVVKFIETGRISPTGFPEAFKSIYRSVDETVKQSVDVDTADENGGEA' A
#
# COMPACT_ATOMS: atom_id res chain seq x y z
N MET A 1 9.19 -7.84 -14.17
CA MET A 1 9.87 -7.03 -13.13
C MET A 1 9.06 -5.85 -12.58
N ARG A 2 7.92 -5.43 -13.16
CA ARG A 2 7.10 -4.33 -12.59
C ARG A 2 6.35 -4.67 -11.29
N LYS A 3 5.73 -5.86 -11.17
CA LYS A 3 4.97 -6.24 -9.97
C LYS A 3 5.81 -6.24 -8.69
N THR A 4 7.00 -6.83 -8.74
CA THR A 4 7.92 -6.88 -7.59
C THR A 4 8.29 -5.49 -7.07
N SER A 5 8.49 -4.51 -7.97
CA SER A 5 8.79 -3.14 -7.57
C SER A 5 7.59 -2.43 -6.90
N LEU A 6 6.37 -2.72 -7.34
CA LEU A 6 5.16 -2.16 -6.73
C LEU A 6 4.93 -2.76 -5.34
N ASP A 7 5.05 -4.08 -5.20
CA ASP A 7 4.92 -4.77 -3.92
C ASP A 7 5.97 -4.27 -2.91
N GLU A 8 7.19 -4.01 -3.36
CA GLU A 8 8.25 -3.39 -2.54
C GLU A 8 7.90 -1.98 -2.09
N GLN A 9 7.31 -1.16 -2.96
CA GLN A 9 6.87 0.20 -2.63
C GLN A 9 5.73 0.17 -1.60
N ILE A 10 4.74 -0.71 -1.79
CA ILE A 10 3.64 -0.91 -0.84
C ILE A 10 4.20 -1.34 0.53
N LEU A 11 5.13 -2.29 0.54
CA LEU A 11 5.76 -2.76 1.77
C LEU A 11 6.58 -1.66 2.46
N ARG A 12 7.32 -0.84 1.69
CA ARG A 12 8.13 0.26 2.23
C ARG A 12 7.24 1.34 2.87
N ALA A 13 6.21 1.79 2.17
CA ALA A 13 5.27 2.79 2.68
C ALA A 13 4.55 2.29 3.95
N SER A 14 4.09 1.04 3.94
CA SER A 14 3.41 0.44 5.10
C SER A 14 4.30 0.38 6.35
N LYS A 15 5.59 0.06 6.17
CA LYS A 15 6.58 0.07 7.27
C LYS A 15 6.81 1.48 7.81
N GLU A 16 6.95 2.48 6.94
CA GLU A 16 7.17 3.87 7.37
C GLU A 16 5.99 4.41 8.17
N ILE A 17 4.76 4.14 7.73
CA ILE A 17 3.53 4.59 8.43
C ILE A 17 3.44 3.96 9.83
N VAL A 18 3.60 2.64 9.95
CA VAL A 18 3.45 1.97 11.26
C VAL A 18 4.55 2.38 12.23
N VAL A 19 5.80 2.55 11.76
CA VAL A 19 6.90 3.04 12.59
C VAL A 19 6.61 4.46 13.06
N LYS A 20 6.10 5.34 12.19
CA LYS A 20 5.73 6.71 12.59
C LYS A 20 4.63 6.74 13.65
N PHE A 21 3.63 5.87 13.55
CA PHE A 21 2.59 5.76 14.58
C PHE A 21 3.11 5.25 15.92
N ILE A 22 4.12 4.38 15.91
CA ILE A 22 4.80 3.93 17.11
C ILE A 22 5.67 5.05 17.72
N GLU A 23 6.47 5.73 16.90
CA GLU A 23 7.33 6.86 17.32
C GLU A 23 6.53 8.00 17.94
N THR A 24 5.33 8.26 17.41
CA THR A 24 4.43 9.33 17.91
C THR A 24 3.51 8.87 19.03
N GLY A 25 3.63 7.61 19.48
CA GLY A 25 2.83 7.06 20.58
C GLY A 25 1.35 6.81 20.26
N ARG A 26 0.96 6.79 18.97
CA ARG A 26 -0.41 6.49 18.53
C ARG A 26 -0.71 4.99 18.52
N ILE A 27 0.34 4.17 18.38
CA ILE A 27 0.27 2.71 18.43
C ILE A 27 1.40 2.22 19.33
N SER A 28 1.14 1.27 20.22
CA SER A 28 2.20 0.63 21.01
C SER A 28 2.97 -0.38 20.14
N PRO A 29 4.25 -0.69 20.44
CA PRO A 29 4.96 -1.76 19.77
C PRO A 29 4.23 -3.12 19.81
N THR A 30 3.48 -3.38 20.89
CA THR A 30 2.66 -4.60 21.02
C THR A 30 1.49 -4.66 20.05
N GLY A 31 0.96 -3.51 19.62
CA GLY A 31 -0.11 -3.42 18.62
C GLY A 31 0.36 -3.54 17.18
N PHE A 32 1.68 -3.62 16.95
CA PHE A 32 2.27 -3.68 15.60
C PHE A 32 1.65 -4.74 14.68
N PRO A 33 1.46 -6.02 15.08
CA PRO A 33 1.06 -7.06 14.14
C PRO A 33 -0.30 -6.79 13.47
N GLU A 34 -1.26 -6.26 14.21
CA GLU A 34 -2.60 -5.97 13.67
C GLU A 34 -2.62 -4.64 12.94
N ALA A 35 -1.94 -3.61 13.47
CA ALA A 35 -1.81 -2.31 12.82
C ALA A 35 -1.15 -2.43 11.45
N PHE A 36 -0.04 -3.16 11.36
CA PHE A 36 0.71 -3.33 10.12
C PHE A 36 -0.11 -4.03 9.03
N LYS A 37 -0.85 -5.10 9.36
CA LYS A 37 -1.74 -5.78 8.41
C LYS A 37 -2.83 -4.85 7.89
N SER A 38 -3.43 -4.04 8.78
CA SER A 38 -4.47 -3.09 8.39
C SER A 38 -3.91 -2.02 7.46
N ILE A 39 -2.77 -1.41 7.81
CA ILE A 39 -2.12 -0.39 6.99
C ILE A 39 -1.71 -0.97 5.63
N TYR A 40 -1.06 -2.14 5.62
CA TYR A 40 -0.62 -2.80 4.40
C TYR A 40 -1.79 -3.04 3.45
N ARG A 41 -2.89 -3.60 3.94
CA ARG A 41 -4.09 -3.84 3.14
C ARG A 41 -4.64 -2.54 2.55
N SER A 42 -4.76 -1.49 3.35
CA SER A 42 -5.26 -0.19 2.87
C SER A 42 -4.39 0.41 1.77
N VAL A 43 -3.06 0.33 1.89
CA VAL A 43 -2.14 0.83 0.85
C VAL A 43 -2.20 -0.05 -0.39
N ASP A 44 -2.17 -1.38 -0.23
CA ASP A 44 -2.23 -2.36 -1.32
C ASP A 44 -3.48 -2.19 -2.18
N GLU A 45 -4.65 -2.13 -1.54
CA GLU A 45 -5.95 -1.94 -2.20
C GLU A 45 -5.99 -0.61 -2.97
N THR A 46 -5.57 0.49 -2.33
CA THR A 46 -5.57 1.83 -2.97
C THR A 46 -4.69 1.85 -4.22
N VAL A 47 -3.49 1.30 -4.12
CA VAL A 47 -2.50 1.32 -5.22
C VAL A 47 -2.93 0.39 -6.35
N LYS A 48 -3.38 -0.82 -6.05
CA LYS A 48 -3.80 -1.77 -7.09
C LYS A 48 -5.07 -1.31 -7.79
N GLN A 49 -6.02 -0.72 -7.06
CA GLN A 49 -7.20 -0.13 -7.67
C GLN A 49 -6.82 1.01 -8.64
N SER A 50 -5.83 1.85 -8.31
CA SER A 50 -5.37 2.88 -9.25
C SER A 50 -4.74 2.31 -10.53
N VAL A 51 -3.97 1.22 -10.41
CA VAL A 51 -3.33 0.58 -11.57
C VAL A 51 -4.36 -0.08 -12.50
N ASP A 52 -5.39 -0.70 -11.94
CA ASP A 52 -6.45 -1.33 -12.73
C ASP A 52 -7.30 -0.30 -13.50
N VAL A 53 -7.48 0.90 -12.94
CA VAL A 53 -8.16 2.02 -13.63
C VAL A 53 -7.31 2.54 -14.79
N ASP A 54 -6.01 2.80 -14.57
CA ASP A 54 -5.12 3.30 -15.64
C ASP A 54 -5.02 2.31 -16.81
N THR A 55 -5.07 0.99 -16.54
CA THR A 55 -4.97 -0.04 -17.59
C THR A 55 -6.28 -0.17 -18.41
N ALA A 56 -7.41 0.23 -17.84
CA ALA A 56 -8.71 0.18 -18.52
C ALA A 56 -8.88 1.33 -19.52
N ASP A 57 -8.35 2.53 -19.21
CA ASP A 57 -8.44 3.70 -20.09
C ASP A 57 -7.51 3.62 -21.32
N GLU A 58 -6.43 2.83 -21.27
CA GLU A 58 -5.53 2.63 -22.42
C GLU A 58 -6.12 1.76 -23.56
N ASN A 59 -7.18 0.99 -23.31
CA ASN A 59 -7.78 0.07 -24.31
C ASN A 59 -9.07 0.61 -24.97
N GLY A 60 -9.52 1.83 -24.64
CA GLY A 60 -10.79 2.41 -25.12
C GLY A 60 -10.70 3.25 -26.39
N GLY A 61 -9.55 3.28 -27.07
CA GLY A 61 -9.23 4.22 -28.16
C GLY A 61 -8.96 3.58 -29.51
N GLU A 62 -9.78 2.64 -29.97
CA GLU A 62 -9.80 2.25 -31.39
C GLU A 62 -11.22 1.82 -31.80
N ALA A 63 -11.93 2.75 -32.44
CA ALA A 63 -13.20 2.53 -33.15
C ALA A 63 -13.12 3.19 -34.52
#